data_AF-A0A1S2K472-F1
#
_entry.id   AF-A0A1S2K472-F1
#
_cell.length_a   1.000
_cell.length_b   1.000
_cell.length_c   1.000
_cell.angle_alpha   90.00
_cell.angle_beta   90.00
_cell.angle_gamma   90.00
#
_symmetry.space_group_name_H-M   'P 1'
#
loop_
_entity.id
_entity.type
_entity.pdbx_description
1 polymer ?
#
loop_
_entity_poly.entity_id
_entity_poly.type
_entity_poly.pdbx_seq_one_letter_code
_entity_poly.pdbx_strand_id
1 'polypeptide(L)'
;MELRLAQRVERQERVLGHADPPQCIVLQDESVLRRRVGPDEVMRAQMVHMRELADLPHVVIRFVLLDGMIAGNEASMAGSMASLQFGRGSLPDMVYAEGYGKADYFSKPVRSPEERAKPWSQKDNDYERHLQLLLRIQGEACASPARSRRMLDEAIKHFS
;
A
#
# COMPACT_ATOMS: atom_id res chain seq x y z
N MET A 1 -0.53 -0.59 -25.96
CA MET A 1 0.36 -0.86 -24.81
C MET A 1 1.06 0.42 -24.38
N GLU A 2 1.63 1.17 -25.31
CA GLU A 2 2.34 2.44 -25.08
C GLU A 2 1.51 3.51 -24.36
N LEU A 3 0.23 3.69 -24.72
CA LEU A 3 -0.66 4.65 -24.04
C LEU A 3 -0.84 4.32 -22.54
N ARG A 4 -1.00 3.04 -22.18
CA ARG A 4 -1.14 2.62 -20.78
C ARG A 4 0.15 2.86 -20.00
N LEU A 5 1.30 2.64 -20.63
CA LEU A 5 2.60 2.91 -20.04
C LEU A 5 2.78 4.41 -19.80
N ALA A 6 2.52 5.24 -20.82
CA ALA A 6 2.61 6.69 -20.72
C ALA A 6 1.74 7.24 -19.59
N GLN A 7 0.47 6.81 -19.51
CA GLN A 7 -0.44 7.18 -18.42
C GLN A 7 0.02 6.70 -17.03
N ARG A 8 0.74 5.57 -16.95
CA ARG A 8 1.32 5.12 -15.68
C ARG A 8 2.47 6.04 -15.25
N VAL A 9 3.38 6.34 -16.17
CA VAL A 9 4.54 7.21 -15.93
C VAL A 9 4.09 8.61 -15.55
N GLU A 10 3.16 9.20 -16.29
CA GLU A 10 2.61 10.53 -15.99
C GLU A 10 1.99 10.59 -14.58
N ARG A 11 1.26 9.55 -14.16
CA ARG A 11 0.71 9.48 -12.80
C ARG A 11 1.80 9.37 -11.74
N GLN A 12 2.84 8.57 -11.98
CA GLN A 12 3.97 8.46 -11.04
C GLN A 12 4.67 9.80 -10.87
N GLU A 13 4.95 10.51 -11.98
CA GLU A 13 5.57 11.83 -11.94
C GLU A 13 4.68 12.86 -11.23
N ARG A 14 3.38 12.87 -11.53
CA ARG A 14 2.44 13.81 -10.92
C ARG A 14 2.28 13.59 -9.41
N VAL A 15 2.35 12.35 -8.95
CA VAL A 15 2.14 12.01 -7.53
C VAL A 15 3.44 12.13 -6.73
N LEU A 16 4.54 11.55 -7.21
CA LEU A 16 5.80 11.47 -6.47
C LEU A 16 6.77 12.62 -6.78
N GLY A 17 6.64 13.27 -7.93
CA GLY A 17 7.48 14.38 -8.37
C GLY A 17 6.98 15.77 -7.96
N HIS A 18 5.89 15.85 -7.18
CA HIS A 18 5.35 17.11 -6.69
C HIS A 18 6.28 17.76 -5.65
N ALA A 19 6.24 19.10 -5.51
CA ALA A 19 7.05 19.82 -4.52
C ALA A 19 6.68 19.44 -3.07
N ASP A 20 5.43 19.05 -2.87
CA ASP A 20 4.88 18.50 -1.63
C ASP A 20 4.20 17.15 -1.97
N PRO A 21 4.97 16.04 -2.06
CA PRO A 21 4.44 14.74 -2.41
C PRO A 21 3.75 14.08 -1.20
N PRO A 22 2.73 13.21 -1.40
CA PRO A 22 2.09 12.52 -0.31
C PRO A 22 3.06 11.55 0.37
N GLN A 23 2.82 11.29 1.67
CA GLN A 23 3.47 10.15 2.32
C GLN A 23 2.92 8.83 1.73
N CYS A 24 3.79 8.02 1.17
CA CYS A 24 3.46 6.73 0.58
C CYS A 24 4.03 5.60 1.42
N ILE A 25 3.14 4.81 2.05
CA ILE A 25 3.51 3.56 2.72
C ILE A 25 3.00 2.41 1.88
N VAL A 26 3.92 1.64 1.31
CA VAL A 26 3.61 0.51 0.43
C VAL A 26 3.94 -0.78 1.17
N LEU A 27 2.93 -1.64 1.31
CA LEU A 27 3.07 -2.98 1.86
C LEU A 27 3.00 -3.98 0.70
N GLN A 28 4.05 -4.77 0.51
CA GLN A 28 4.12 -5.78 -0.54
C GLN A 28 4.37 -7.16 0.05
N ASP A 29 3.86 -8.21 -0.58
CA ASP A 29 4.19 -9.57 -0.18
C ASP A 29 5.68 -9.87 -0.44
N GLU A 30 6.37 -10.52 0.50
CA GLU A 30 7.79 -10.86 0.36
C GLU A 30 8.08 -11.68 -0.91
N SER A 31 7.13 -12.48 -1.42
CA SER A 31 7.32 -13.28 -2.63
C SER A 31 7.65 -12.46 -3.87
N VAL A 32 7.31 -11.15 -3.90
CA VAL A 32 7.66 -10.27 -5.03
C VAL A 32 9.17 -10.14 -5.22
N LEU A 33 9.95 -10.34 -4.16
CA LEU A 33 11.41 -10.31 -4.19
C LEU A 33 12.03 -11.54 -4.84
N ARG A 34 11.25 -12.62 -5.02
CA ARG A 34 11.72 -13.92 -5.54
C ARG A 34 11.07 -14.33 -6.87
N ARG A 35 9.87 -13.83 -7.16
CA ARG A 35 9.12 -14.21 -8.37
C ARG A 35 9.79 -13.69 -9.64
N ARG A 36 10.09 -14.58 -10.58
CA ARG A 36 10.53 -14.24 -11.94
C ARG A 36 9.32 -14.09 -12.85
N VAL A 37 9.00 -12.86 -13.22
CA VAL A 37 7.92 -12.54 -14.19
C VAL A 37 8.50 -12.09 -15.53
N GLY A 38 9.76 -11.65 -15.54
CA GLY A 38 10.51 -11.30 -16.74
C GLY A 38 11.98 -11.74 -16.61
N PRO A 39 12.81 -11.37 -17.60
CA PRO A 39 14.24 -11.63 -17.58
C PRO A 39 14.92 -11.03 -16.34
N ASP A 40 16.03 -11.63 -15.92
CA ASP A 40 16.77 -11.24 -14.71
C ASP A 40 17.19 -9.76 -14.75
N GLU A 41 17.64 -9.26 -15.91
CA GLU A 41 17.97 -7.85 -16.09
C GLU A 41 16.79 -6.91 -15.76
N VAL A 42 15.57 -7.29 -16.15
CA VAL A 42 14.35 -6.52 -15.91
C VAL A 42 13.99 -6.61 -14.43
N MET A 43 14.03 -7.81 -13.86
CA MET A 43 13.71 -8.01 -12.44
C MET A 43 14.69 -7.24 -11.55
N ARG A 44 15.98 -7.29 -11.86
CA ARG A 44 17.03 -6.52 -11.18
C ARG A 44 16.75 -5.02 -11.27
N ALA A 45 16.44 -4.51 -12.46
CA ALA A 45 16.11 -3.10 -12.63
C ALA A 45 14.88 -2.68 -11.81
N GLN A 46 13.85 -3.53 -11.70
CA GLN A 46 12.70 -3.27 -10.83
C GLN A 46 13.09 -3.21 -9.34
N MET A 47 13.94 -4.13 -8.85
CA MET A 47 14.39 -4.13 -7.44
C MET A 47 15.26 -2.92 -7.13
N VAL A 48 16.16 -2.53 -8.05
CA VAL A 48 16.96 -1.29 -7.94
C VAL A 48 16.03 -0.07 -7.85
N HIS A 49 15.03 0.02 -8.73
CA HIS A 49 14.09 1.14 -8.70
C HIS A 49 13.28 1.22 -7.39
N MET A 50 12.80 0.08 -6.87
CA MET A 50 12.15 0.05 -5.55
C MET A 50 13.09 0.48 -4.43
N ARG A 51 14.37 0.09 -4.50
CA ARG A 51 15.39 0.49 -3.52
C ARG A 51 15.64 2.00 -3.54
N GLU A 52 15.74 2.60 -4.72
CA GLU A 52 15.88 4.05 -4.91
C GLU A 52 14.65 4.81 -4.39
N LEU A 53 13.45 4.32 -4.70
CA LEU A 53 12.21 4.91 -4.15
C LEU A 53 12.20 4.85 -2.62
N ALA A 54 12.69 3.77 -2.01
CA ALA A 54 12.78 3.64 -0.56
C ALA A 54 13.84 4.56 0.10
N ASP A 55 14.64 5.29 -0.67
CA ASP A 55 15.53 6.36 -0.17
C ASP A 55 14.83 7.73 -0.10
N LEU A 56 13.67 7.89 -0.76
CA LEU A 56 12.88 9.11 -0.65
C LEU A 56 12.28 9.24 0.76
N PRO A 57 12.35 10.43 1.40
CA PRO A 57 11.90 10.59 2.79
C PRO A 57 10.39 10.43 2.96
N HIS A 58 9.61 10.58 1.89
CA HIS A 58 8.15 10.44 1.88
C HIS A 58 7.69 9.04 1.43
N VAL A 59 8.60 8.12 1.10
CA VAL A 59 8.26 6.76 0.64
C VAL A 59 8.80 5.71 1.61
N VAL A 60 7.91 4.82 2.06
CA VAL A 60 8.26 3.68 2.90
C VAL A 60 7.76 2.42 2.24
N ILE A 61 8.67 1.54 1.82
CA ILE A 61 8.35 0.22 1.28
C ILE A 61 8.61 -0.82 2.37
N ARG A 62 7.61 -1.66 2.65
CA ARG A 62 7.71 -2.74 3.63
C ARG A 62 7.21 -4.05 3.03
N PHE A 63 7.83 -5.15 3.44
CA PHE A 63 7.45 -6.49 2.98
C PHE A 63 6.71 -7.24 4.07
N VAL A 64 5.51 -7.73 3.75
CA VAL A 64 4.76 -8.72 4.52
C VAL A 64 5.54 -10.03 4.42
N LEU A 65 6.02 -10.53 5.55
CA LEU A 65 6.86 -11.72 5.60
C LEU A 65 6.06 -12.98 5.26
N LEU A 66 6.69 -13.95 4.59
CA LEU A 66 6.01 -15.20 4.20
C LEU A 66 5.47 -16.02 5.39
N ASP A 67 6.11 -15.89 6.55
CA ASP A 67 5.70 -16.53 7.81
C ASP A 67 4.84 -15.61 8.69
N GLY A 68 4.50 -14.42 8.20
CA GLY A 68 3.67 -13.44 8.90
C GLY A 68 2.21 -13.87 8.95
N MET A 69 1.74 -14.32 10.11
CA MET A 69 0.32 -14.62 10.34
C MET A 69 -0.43 -13.38 10.82
N ILE A 70 -1.59 -13.09 10.21
CA ILE A 70 -2.50 -12.01 10.64
C ILE A 70 -3.92 -12.56 10.69
N ALA A 71 -4.59 -12.40 11.83
CA ALA A 71 -6.00 -12.75 11.95
C ALA A 71 -6.86 -11.81 11.07
N GLY A 72 -7.64 -12.37 10.14
CA GLY A 72 -8.49 -11.62 9.20
C GLY A 72 -7.83 -11.27 7.86
N ASN A 73 -6.67 -11.87 7.55
CA ASN A 73 -5.92 -11.63 6.31
C ASN A 73 -6.61 -12.18 5.05
N GLU A 74 -7.71 -12.93 5.18
CA GLU A 74 -8.45 -13.46 4.02
C GLU A 74 -8.94 -12.32 3.11
N ALA A 75 -9.23 -11.14 3.70
CA ALA A 75 -9.68 -9.97 2.95
C ALA A 75 -8.55 -9.30 2.12
N SER A 76 -7.30 -9.34 2.58
CA SER A 76 -6.16 -8.80 1.80
C SER A 76 -5.75 -9.73 0.64
N MET A 77 -6.12 -11.01 0.72
CA MET A 77 -5.93 -11.99 -0.34
C MET A 77 -6.92 -11.81 -1.50
N ALA A 78 -8.00 -11.04 -1.31
CA ALA A 78 -9.03 -10.82 -2.31
C ALA A 78 -8.66 -9.74 -3.35
N GLY A 79 -7.68 -8.88 -3.06
CA GLY A 79 -7.29 -7.79 -3.95
C GLY A 79 -6.42 -6.73 -3.25
N SER A 80 -6.09 -5.67 -3.98
CA SER A 80 -5.33 -4.55 -3.43
C SER A 80 -6.18 -3.69 -2.48
N MET A 81 -5.55 -3.11 -1.47
CA MET A 81 -6.20 -2.16 -0.54
C MET A 81 -5.34 -0.91 -0.42
N ALA A 82 -5.98 0.24 -0.27
CA ALA A 82 -5.29 1.51 -0.04
C ALA A 82 -6.08 2.39 0.93
N SER A 83 -5.41 2.92 1.95
CA SER A 83 -5.95 4.02 2.75
C SER A 83 -5.42 5.33 2.21
N LEU A 84 -6.32 6.28 1.95
CA LEU A 84 -6.04 7.61 1.47
C LEU A 84 -6.45 8.59 2.57
N GLN A 85 -5.50 9.39 3.04
CA GLN A 85 -5.74 10.45 4.00
C GLN A 85 -5.55 11.79 3.30
N PHE A 86 -6.50 12.69 3.48
CA PHE A 86 -6.43 14.00 2.86
C PHE A 86 -6.34 15.09 3.92
N GLY A 87 -5.66 16.19 3.57
CA GLY A 87 -5.51 17.32 4.48
C GLY A 87 -6.85 17.93 4.90
N ARG A 88 -6.84 18.65 6.04
CA ARG A 88 -8.02 19.33 6.56
C ARG A 88 -8.64 20.26 5.51
N GLY A 89 -9.97 20.19 5.36
CA GLY A 89 -10.72 21.03 4.41
C GLY A 89 -10.77 20.50 2.97
N SER A 90 -10.25 19.29 2.72
CA SER A 90 -10.38 18.61 1.44
C SER A 90 -11.35 17.41 1.50
N LEU A 91 -11.13 16.38 0.69
CA LEU A 91 -11.97 15.18 0.67
C LEU A 91 -11.90 14.42 2.00
N PRO A 92 -12.95 13.68 2.38
CA PRO A 92 -12.88 12.76 3.50
C PRO A 92 -11.81 11.68 3.27
N ASP A 93 -11.10 11.29 4.33
CA ASP A 93 -10.24 10.10 4.30
C ASP A 93 -11.06 8.90 3.79
N MET A 94 -10.43 8.01 3.03
CA MET A 94 -11.13 6.85 2.48
C MET A 94 -10.25 5.60 2.48
N VAL A 95 -10.90 4.45 2.44
CA VAL A 95 -10.28 3.17 2.17
C VAL A 95 -10.85 2.62 0.87
N TYR A 96 -9.95 2.34 -0.06
CA TYR A 96 -10.21 1.56 -1.24
C TYR A 96 -9.93 0.08 -0.93
N ALA A 97 -10.88 -0.78 -1.29
CA ALA A 97 -10.72 -2.22 -1.22
C ALA A 97 -11.13 -2.84 -2.57
N GLU A 98 -10.18 -3.51 -3.21
CA GLU A 98 -10.43 -4.26 -4.43
C GLU A 98 -10.95 -5.67 -4.09
N GLY A 99 -11.98 -6.08 -4.82
CA GLY A 99 -12.54 -7.42 -4.72
C GLY A 99 -12.69 -8.05 -6.11
N TYR A 100 -13.22 -9.27 -6.14
CA TYR A 100 -13.39 -10.00 -7.40
C TYR A 100 -14.44 -9.32 -8.30
N GLY A 101 -13.98 -8.60 -9.33
CA GLY A 101 -14.84 -7.92 -10.31
C GLY A 101 -15.51 -6.63 -9.81
N LYS A 102 -15.15 -6.13 -8.63
CA LYS A 102 -15.66 -4.86 -8.08
C LYS A 102 -14.60 -4.15 -7.25
N ALA A 103 -14.83 -2.86 -7.00
CA ALA A 103 -14.06 -2.08 -6.04
C ALA A 103 -15.00 -1.31 -5.12
N ASP A 104 -14.74 -1.38 -3.83
CA ASP A 104 -15.51 -0.68 -2.80
C ASP A 104 -14.68 0.51 -2.26
N TYR A 105 -15.37 1.62 -2.03
CA TYR A 105 -14.79 2.85 -1.48
C TYR A 105 -15.52 3.20 -0.18
N PHE A 106 -14.81 3.11 0.95
CA PHE A 106 -15.33 3.43 2.26
C PHE A 106 -14.81 4.80 2.66
N SER A 107 -15.67 5.81 2.75
CA SER A 107 -15.29 7.12 3.26
C SER A 107 -15.38 7.14 4.78
N LYS A 108 -14.45 7.83 5.44
CA LYS A 108 -14.48 8.06 6.87
C LYS A 108 -15.78 8.76 7.25
N PRO A 109 -16.56 8.19 8.18
CA PRO A 109 -17.84 8.78 8.53
C PRO A 109 -17.64 10.10 9.26
N VAL A 110 -18.31 11.15 8.77
CA VAL A 110 -18.39 12.43 9.48
C VAL A 110 -19.57 12.33 10.44
N ARG A 111 -19.29 12.01 11.71
CA ARG A 111 -20.32 11.96 12.76
C ARG A 111 -20.48 13.33 13.42
N SER A 112 -21.71 13.84 13.41
CA SER A 112 -22.10 14.99 14.23
C SER A 112 -21.90 14.70 15.72
N PRO A 113 -21.83 15.73 16.59
CA PRO A 113 -21.71 15.55 18.03
C PRO A 113 -22.75 14.58 18.63
N GLU A 114 -23.98 14.63 18.14
CA GLU A 114 -25.10 13.77 18.58
C GLU A 114 -24.94 12.33 18.09
N GLU A 115 -24.41 12.12 16.88
CA GLU A 115 -24.15 10.79 16.33
C GLU A 115 -22.97 10.10 17.02
N ARG A 116 -21.98 10.85 17.52
CA ARG A 116 -20.85 10.29 18.29
C ARG A 116 -21.29 9.59 19.57
N ALA A 117 -22.43 9.97 20.14
CA ALA A 117 -23.01 9.31 21.32
C ALA A 117 -23.70 7.97 20.99
N LYS A 118 -23.95 7.69 19.71
CA LYS A 118 -24.59 6.44 19.26
C LYS A 118 -23.53 5.38 18.93
N PRO A 119 -23.82 4.09 19.14
CA PRO A 119 -22.96 3.00 18.65
C PRO A 119 -22.66 3.14 17.15
N TRP A 120 -21.52 2.62 16.70
CA TRP A 120 -21.13 2.61 15.30
C TRP A 120 -22.16 1.85 14.47
N SER A 121 -22.59 2.42 13.33
CA SER A 121 -23.44 1.68 12.38
C SER A 121 -22.60 0.64 11.62
N GLN A 122 -23.27 -0.32 10.99
CA GLN A 122 -22.57 -1.34 10.19
C GLN A 122 -21.74 -0.73 9.05
N LYS A 123 -22.20 0.36 8.43
CA LYS A 123 -21.41 1.10 7.43
C LYS A 123 -20.20 1.81 8.03
N ASP A 124 -20.34 2.39 9.23
CA ASP A 124 -19.23 3.03 9.91
C ASP A 124 -18.16 2.00 10.31
N ASN A 125 -18.58 0.75 10.59
CA ASN A 125 -17.67 -0.36 10.85
C ASN A 125 -16.82 -0.75 9.63
N ASP A 126 -17.30 -0.61 8.39
CA ASP A 126 -16.56 -1.10 7.23
C ASP A 126 -15.29 -0.28 6.95
N TYR A 127 -15.35 1.06 7.02
CA TYR A 127 -14.16 1.91 6.91
C TYR A 127 -13.12 1.54 7.97
N GLU A 128 -13.55 1.51 9.23
CA GLU A 128 -12.66 1.28 10.37
C GLU A 128 -12.08 -0.13 10.32
N ARG A 129 -12.88 -1.14 9.96
CA ARG A 129 -12.43 -2.52 9.82
C ARG A 129 -11.29 -2.67 8.82
N HIS A 130 -11.40 -2.07 7.63
CA HIS A 130 -10.34 -2.18 6.61
C HIS A 130 -9.11 -1.36 6.99
N LEU A 131 -9.29 -0.19 7.61
CA LEU A 131 -8.17 0.61 8.13
C LEU A 131 -7.39 -0.17 9.20
N GLN A 132 -8.10 -0.77 10.16
CA GLN A 132 -7.48 -1.58 11.21
C GLN A 132 -6.74 -2.79 10.63
N LEU A 133 -7.27 -3.44 9.60
CA LEU A 133 -6.55 -4.51 8.91
C LEU A 133 -5.23 -4.01 8.30
N LEU A 134 -5.22 -2.88 7.59
CA LEU A 134 -3.99 -2.30 7.03
C LEU A 134 -2.95 -1.97 8.11
N LEU A 135 -3.39 -1.34 9.21
CA LEU A 135 -2.52 -1.01 10.34
C LEU A 135 -1.93 -2.26 11.01
N ARG A 136 -2.73 -3.33 11.13
CA ARG A 136 -2.27 -4.61 11.68
C ARG A 136 -1.29 -5.32 10.75
N ILE A 137 -1.54 -5.34 9.43
CA ILE A 137 -0.56 -5.85 8.45
C ILE A 137 0.77 -5.11 8.62
N GLN A 138 0.70 -3.77 8.67
CA GLN A 138 1.87 -2.93 8.86
C GLN A 138 2.59 -3.17 10.20
N GLY A 139 1.85 -3.37 11.29
CA GLY A 139 2.42 -3.52 12.64
C GLY A 139 2.92 -4.92 12.97
N GLU A 140 2.19 -5.95 12.56
CA GLU A 140 2.35 -7.32 13.03
C GLU A 140 3.12 -8.22 12.03
N ALA A 141 2.99 -7.98 10.72
CA ALA A 141 3.52 -8.89 9.70
C ALA A 141 4.60 -8.30 8.80
N CYS A 142 4.67 -6.98 8.70
CA CYS A 142 5.66 -6.33 7.86
C CYS A 142 7.04 -6.26 8.53
N ALA A 143 8.08 -6.59 7.77
CA ALA A 143 9.46 -6.23 8.11
C ALA A 143 9.58 -4.73 8.42
N SER A 144 10.50 -4.37 9.34
CA SER A 144 10.81 -2.96 9.61
C SER A 144 11.38 -2.28 8.36
N PRO A 145 11.27 -0.95 8.21
CA PRO A 145 11.81 -0.24 7.04
C PRO A 145 13.29 -0.55 6.78
N ALA A 146 14.11 -0.63 7.83
CA ALA A 146 15.53 -0.99 7.72
C ALA A 146 15.73 -2.45 7.25
N ARG A 147 14.90 -3.40 7.71
CA ARG A 147 14.94 -4.78 7.23
C ARG A 147 14.48 -4.87 5.77
N SER A 148 13.43 -4.15 5.38
CA SER A 148 12.93 -4.13 4.00
C SER A 148 13.95 -3.58 3.00
N ARG A 149 14.74 -2.56 3.37
CA ARG A 149 15.86 -2.09 2.53
C ARG A 149 16.91 -3.19 2.30
N ARG A 150 17.30 -3.92 3.35
CA ARG A 150 18.23 -5.06 3.21
C ARG A 150 17.67 -6.17 2.34
N MET A 151 16.37 -6.47 2.47
CA MET A 151 15.70 -7.47 1.63
C MET A 151 15.73 -7.07 0.14
N LEU A 152 15.58 -5.78 -0.18
CA LEU A 152 15.78 -5.28 -1.55
C LEU A 152 17.23 -5.42 -2.02
N ASP A 153 18.20 -5.05 -1.18
CA ASP A 153 19.64 -5.18 -1.51
C ASP A 153 20.03 -6.65 -1.78
N GLU A 154 19.44 -7.60 -1.06
CA GLU A 154 19.59 -9.04 -1.30
C GLU A 154 18.91 -9.48 -2.59
N ALA A 155 17.69 -9.01 -2.86
CA ALA A 155 16.97 -9.32 -4.10
C ALA A 155 17.69 -8.81 -5.35
N ILE A 156 18.33 -7.64 -5.29
CA ILE A 156 19.14 -7.10 -6.41
C ILE A 156 20.29 -8.05 -6.76
N LYS A 157 20.91 -8.69 -5.76
CA LYS A 157 21.97 -9.70 -5.96
C LYS A 157 21.44 -11.05 -6.41
N HIS A 158 20.15 -11.33 -6.20
CA HIS A 158 19.54 -12.58 -6.66
C HIS A 158 19.28 -12.59 -8.18
N PHE A 159 19.00 -11.42 -8.76
CA PHE A 159 18.74 -11.25 -10.19
C PHE A 159 19.96 -10.72 -10.97
N SER A 160 21.18 -10.88 -10.44
CA SER A 160 22.43 -10.48 -11.08
C SER A 160 23.08 -11.59 -11.89
#